data_AF-A0A2V2UAX7-F1
#
_entry.id   AF-A0A2V2UAX7-F1
#
_cell.length_a   1.000
_cell.length_b   1.000
_cell.length_c   1.000
_cell.angle_alpha   90.00
_cell.angle_beta   90.00
_cell.angle_gamma   90.00
#
_symmetry.space_group_name_H-M   'P 1'
#
loop_
_entity.id
_entity.type
_entity.pdbx_description
1 polymer ?
#
loop_
_entity_poly.entity_id
_entity_poly.type
_entity_poly.pdbx_seq_one_letter_code
_entity_poly.pdbx_strand_id
1 'polypeptide(L)' 'MRKLDLLGKILGQGCHAEILESSSSGLLLVVKAENRLTSSVGAMIRNEGFRLRYCYSETDGKTVIIFSKSSSNDGYE' A
#
# COMPACT_ATOMS: atom_id res chain seq x y z
N MET A 1 -1.81 -11.25 -9.48
CA MET A 1 -0.80 -11.88 -8.59
C MET A 1 -1.53 -12.23 -7.30
N ARG A 2 -1.03 -13.13 -6.45
CA ARG A 2 -1.68 -13.32 -5.14
C ARG A 2 -1.27 -12.15 -4.23
N LYS A 3 -2.15 -11.64 -3.35
CA LYS A 3 -1.85 -10.54 -2.42
C LYS A 3 -0.53 -10.76 -1.63
N LEU A 4 -0.19 -12.02 -1.36
CA LEU A 4 1.05 -12.44 -0.72
C LEU A 4 2.31 -12.17 -1.56
N ASP A 5 2.23 -12.24 -2.90
CA ASP A 5 3.36 -11.95 -3.79
C ASP A 5 3.71 -10.45 -3.74
N LEU A 6 2.70 -9.60 -3.62
CA LEU A 6 2.86 -8.16 -3.45
C LEU A 6 3.53 -7.84 -2.11
N LEU A 7 3.03 -8.42 -1.01
CA LEU A 7 3.65 -8.28 0.31
C LEU A 7 5.11 -8.74 0.32
N GLY A 8 5.39 -9.92 -0.24
CA GLY A 8 6.75 -10.46 -0.28
C GLY A 8 7.75 -9.53 -0.99
N LYS A 9 7.34 -8.92 -2.11
CA LYS A 9 8.20 -7.96 -2.82
C LYS A 9 8.40 -6.65 -2.06
N ILE A 10 7.39 -6.17 -1.36
CA ILE A 10 7.50 -4.96 -0.54
C ILE A 10 8.42 -5.20 0.65
N LEU A 11 8.23 -6.32 1.37
CA LEU A 11 9.08 -6.72 2.49
C LEU A 11 10.53 -6.95 2.04
N GLY A 12 10.73 -7.49 0.84
CA GLY A 12 12.05 -7.63 0.21
C GLY A 12 12.77 -6.31 -0.08
N GLN A 13 12.08 -5.16 -0.05
CA GLN A 13 12.67 -3.82 -0.17
C GLN A 13 12.92 -3.17 1.20
N GLY A 14 12.88 -3.94 2.28
CA GLY A 14 13.10 -3.45 3.65
C GLY A 14 11.94 -2.61 4.21
N CYS A 15 10.84 -2.48 3.47
CA CYS A 15 9.64 -1.79 3.92
C CYS A 15 8.81 -2.70 4.83
N HIS A 16 7.98 -2.12 5.70
CA HIS A 16 6.98 -2.87 6.45
C HIS A 16 5.63 -2.73 5.76
N ALA A 17 4.87 -3.83 5.64
CA ALA A 17 3.58 -3.81 4.97
C ALA A 17 2.59 -4.78 5.60
N GLU A 18 1.34 -4.35 5.66
CA GLU A 18 0.22 -5.08 6.27
C GLU A 18 -1.02 -4.99 5.37
N ILE A 19 -1.77 -6.09 5.25
CA ILE A 19 -3.09 -6.08 4.62
C ILE A 19 -4.12 -5.83 5.70
N LEU A 20 -4.90 -4.75 5.54
CA LEU A 20 -5.99 -4.42 6.44
C LEU A 20 -7.26 -5.14 5.96
N GLU A 21 -7.69 -6.16 6.69
CA GLU A 21 -8.97 -6.84 6.46
C GLU A 21 -10.13 -6.01 7.03
N SER A 22 -10.37 -4.83 6.47
CA SER A 22 -11.62 -4.09 6.67
C SER A 22 -12.57 -4.31 5.48
N SER A 23 -13.81 -3.86 5.61
CA SER A 23 -14.87 -3.92 4.59
C SER A 23 -14.48 -3.36 3.21
N SER A 24 -13.35 -2.64 3.09
CA SER A 24 -12.80 -2.08 1.85
C SER A 24 -11.46 -2.67 1.39
N SER A 25 -10.91 -3.71 2.05
CA SER A 25 -9.57 -4.27 1.77
C SER A 25 -8.49 -3.18 1.65
N GLY A 26 -7.80 -2.87 2.75
CA GLY A 26 -6.70 -1.90 2.78
C GLY A 26 -5.33 -2.54 2.61
N LEU A 27 -4.36 -1.74 2.16
CA LEU A 27 -2.93 -2.06 2.22
C LEU A 27 -2.25 -0.90 2.96
N LEU A 28 -1.61 -1.20 4.08
CA LEU A 28 -0.80 -0.27 4.83
C LEU A 28 0.67 -0.55 4.54
N LEU A 29 1.42 0.51 4.30
CA LEU A 29 2.82 0.48 3.94
C LEU A 29 3.58 1.51 4.78
N VAL A 30 4.53 1.04 5.57
CA VAL A 30 5.42 1.90 6.36
C VAL A 30 6.81 1.85 5.73
N VAL A 31 7.23 2.99 5.20
CA VAL A 31 8.50 3.18 4.51
C VAL A 31 9.40 4.01 5.42
N LYS A 32 10.58 3.50 5.77
CA LYS A 32 11.60 4.30 6.44
C LYS A 32 12.31 5.20 5.42
N ALA A 33 12.85 6.33 5.86
CA ALA A 33 13.51 7.31 4.98
C ALA A 33 14.65 6.71 4.13
N GLU A 34 15.36 5.70 4.65
CA GLU A 34 16.42 4.98 3.93
C GLU A 34 15.90 4.04 2.83
N ASN A 35 14.62 3.69 2.86
CA ASN A 35 14.02 2.74 1.91
C ASN A 35 13.41 3.47 0.71
N ARG A 36 13.65 2.93 -0.49
CA ARG A 36 13.06 3.42 -1.72
C ARG A 36 12.10 2.40 -2.29
N LEU A 37 10.82 2.78 -2.39
CA LEU A 37 9.87 2.04 -3.18
C LEU A 37 10.21 2.16 -4.66
N THR A 38 10.46 1.03 -5.31
CA THR A 38 10.67 1.00 -6.75
C THR A 38 9.37 1.32 -7.51
N SER A 39 9.50 1.87 -8.72
CA SER A 39 8.37 2.05 -9.65
C SER A 39 7.62 0.74 -9.92
N SER A 40 8.31 -0.40 -9.87
CA SER A 40 7.74 -1.74 -10.05
C SER A 40 6.71 -2.10 -8.96
N VAL A 41 7.01 -1.76 -7.70
CA VAL A 41 6.09 -2.00 -6.56
C VAL A 41 4.86 -1.12 -6.70
N GLY A 42 5.04 0.16 -7.04
CA GLY A 42 3.94 1.08 -7.29
C GLY A 42 3.00 0.59 -8.41
N ALA A 43 3.56 0.03 -9.49
CA ALA A 43 2.77 -0.56 -10.57
C ALA A 43 1.99 -1.79 -10.10
N MET A 44 2.59 -2.65 -9.29
CA MET A 44 1.91 -3.84 -8.75
C MET A 44 0.77 -3.48 -7.80
N ILE A 45 0.96 -2.51 -6.91
CA ILE A 45 -0.09 -2.02 -6.01
C ILE A 45 -1.31 -1.56 -6.82
N ARG A 46 -1.08 -0.76 -7.88
CA ARG A 46 -2.14 -0.29 -8.78
C ARG A 46 -2.81 -1.43 -9.57
N ASN A 47 -2.05 -2.39 -10.08
CA ASN A 47 -2.59 -3.53 -10.82
C ASN A 47 -3.48 -4.43 -9.96
N GLU A 48 -3.21 -4.50 -8.65
CA GLU A 48 -4.07 -5.20 -7.69
C GLU A 48 -5.32 -4.37 -7.30
N GLY A 49 -5.52 -3.18 -7.89
CA GLY A 49 -6.69 -2.34 -7.70
C GLY A 49 -6.64 -1.44 -6.45
N PHE A 50 -5.49 -1.37 -5.79
CA PHE A 50 -5.32 -0.47 -4.66
C PHE A 50 -5.09 0.97 -5.12
N ARG A 51 -5.80 1.91 -4.51
CA ARG A 51 -5.68 3.36 -4.74
C ARG A 51 -5.18 4.02 -3.47
N LEU A 52 -4.30 5.01 -3.64
CA LEU A 52 -3.77 5.78 -2.52
C LEU A 52 -4.92 6.53 -1.81
N ARG A 53 -5.04 6.35 -0.50
CA ARG A 53 -6.00 7.06 0.38
C ARG A 53 -5.29 8.12 1.20
N TYR A 54 -4.21 7.74 1.88
CA TYR A 54 -3.46 8.62 2.78
C TYR A 54 -1.96 8.42 2.60
N CYS A 55 -1.20 9.51 2.75
CA CYS A 55 0.25 9.51 2.80
C CYS A 55 0.68 10.58 3.79
N TYR A 56 1.33 10.20 4.88
CA TYR A 56 1.81 11.13 5.90
C TYR A 56 3.14 10.65 6.47
N SER A 57 3.89 11.59 7.05
CA SER A 57 5.12 11.28 7.77
C SER A 57 4.86 11.30 9.26
N GLU A 58 5.40 10.32 9.97
CA GLU A 58 5.43 10.28 11.43
C GLU A 58 6.68 11.01 11.95
N THR A 59 6.65 11.41 13.21
CA THR A 59 7.69 12.21 13.87
C THR A 59 9.04 11.50 13.97
N ASP A 60 9.07 10.17 13.79
CA ASP A 60 10.28 9.35 13.78
C ASP A 60 10.88 9.15 12.37
N GLY A 61 10.39 9.90 11.37
CA GLY A 61 10.91 9.87 10.00
C GLY A 61 10.39 8.70 9.15
N LYS A 62 9.38 7.96 9.63
CA LYS A 62 8.65 6.99 8.81
C LYS A 62 7.61 7.68 7.95
N THR A 63 7.43 7.20 6.74
CA THR A 63 6.29 7.54 5.88
C THR A 63 5.27 6.41 5.93
N VAL A 64 4.06 6.72 6.36
CA VAL A 64 2.92 5.81 6.33
C VAL A 64 2.09 6.09 5.09
N ILE A 65 1.86 5.05 4.30
CA ILE A 65 1.10 5.08 3.06
C ILE A 65 -0.03 4.07 3.17
N ILE A 66 -1.26 4.55 3.05
CA ILE A 66 -2.47 3.72 3.14
C ILE A 66 -3.14 3.70 1.78
N PHE A 67 -3.37 2.49 1.27
CA PHE A 67 -4.14 2.26 0.07
C PHE A 67 -5.45 1.54 0.41
N SER A 68 -6.50 1.78 -0.35
CA SER A 68 -7.76 1.04 -0.29
C SER A 68 -8.16 0.57 -1.68
N LYS A 69 -8.86 -0.55 -1.78
CA LYS A 69 -9.61 -0.85 -3.01
C LYS A 69 -10.91 -0.04 -2.97
N SER A 70 -11.27 0.63 -4.08
CA SER A 70 -12.66 1.05 -4.24
C SER A 70 -13.49 -0.23 -4.30
N SER A 71 -14.34 -0.46 -3.31
CA SER A 71 -15.52 -1.27 -3.56
C SER A 71 -16.25 -0.59 -4.71
N SER A 72 -16.66 -1.36 -5.72
CA SER A 72 -17.36 -0.92 -6.93
C SER A 72 -18.76 -0.31 -6.64
N ASN A 73 -18.96 0.30 -5.48
CA ASN A 73 -20.23 0.80 -4.98
C ASN A 73 -20.18 2.27 -4.54
N ASP A 74 -19.11 3.00 -4.84
CA ASP A 74 -19.18 4.46 -4.85
C ASP A 74 -19.78 4.87 -6.21
N GLY A 75 -21.09 4.69 -6.29
CA GLY A 75 -21.91 5.35 -7.30
C GLY A 75 -21.71 6.86 -7.15
N TYR A 76 -21.02 7.44 -8.11
CA TYR A 76 -21.14 8.86 -8.39
C TYR A 76 -22.26 8.98 -9.43
N GLU A 77 -23.47 9.28 -8.95
CA GLU A 77 -24.40 10.18 -9.66
C GLU A 77 -23.83 11.60 -9.63
#